data_AF-A0A067N6Q4-F1
#
_entry.id   AF-A0A067N6Q4-F1
#
_cell.length_a   1.000
_cell.length_b   1.000
_cell.length_c   1.000
_cell.angle_alpha   90.00
_cell.angle_beta   90.00
_cell.angle_gamma   90.00
#
_symmetry.space_group_name_H-M   'P 1'
#
loop_
_entity.id
_entity.type
_entity.pdbx_description
1 polymer ?
#
loop_
_entity_poly.entity_id
_entity_poly.type
_entity_poly.pdbx_seq_one_letter_code
_entity_poly.pdbx_strand_id
1 'polypeptide(L)'
;MLLRSSNRNAATMDAIIDNPNVRRIAGMQSKLLHTIAPKQGLYYRETLDKLIESQPELKRNVQNSDFACLSVNLGPHTICVDHTDCVNLATGLCAITALGNFDPKKGGHLILWELRLMLEFPPGATMLIPSALLRHSNVPIQPKEERVSITQYTAGGIFRWVENGFRRNLDYIDAVKKNTHGGVEGIQ
;
A
#
# COMPACT_ATOMS: atom_id res chain seq x y z
N MET A 1 14.55 10.35 4.85
CA MET A 1 14.06 10.92 3.60
C MET A 1 12.68 10.34 3.32
N LEU A 2 11.67 11.18 3.05
CA LEU A 2 10.43 10.71 2.40
C LEU A 2 10.74 10.63 0.90
N LEU A 3 10.66 9.44 0.31
CA LEU A 3 10.81 9.26 -1.13
C LEU A 3 9.55 9.81 -1.81
N ARG A 4 9.65 11.01 -2.40
CA ARG A 4 8.56 11.67 -3.14
C ARG A 4 8.80 11.57 -4.64
N SER A 5 7.73 11.43 -5.41
CA SER A 5 7.82 11.29 -6.86
C SER A 5 8.31 12.54 -7.60
N SER A 6 8.28 13.73 -6.98
CA SER A 6 9.00 14.93 -7.47
C SER A 6 9.01 16.06 -6.43
N ASN A 7 9.99 16.97 -6.51
CA ASN A 7 10.01 18.21 -5.72
C ASN A 7 8.83 19.13 -6.03
N ARG A 8 8.29 19.05 -7.26
CA ARG A 8 7.18 19.88 -7.75
C ARG A 8 5.91 19.72 -6.91
N ASN A 9 5.63 18.50 -6.47
CA ASN A 9 4.40 18.18 -5.73
C ASN A 9 4.61 18.13 -4.21
N ALA A 10 5.82 18.46 -3.72
CA ALA A 10 6.16 18.29 -2.31
C ALA A 10 5.25 19.13 -1.40
N ALA A 11 5.11 20.44 -1.66
CA ALA A 11 4.28 21.32 -0.84
C ALA A 11 2.80 20.90 -0.83
N THR A 12 2.26 20.46 -1.97
CA THR A 12 0.90 19.94 -2.07
C THR A 12 0.74 18.66 -1.26
N MET A 13 1.70 17.74 -1.34
CA MET A 13 1.67 16.50 -0.56
C MET A 13 1.81 16.76 0.94
N ASP A 14 2.63 17.73 1.36
CA ASP A 14 2.71 18.16 2.76
C ASP A 14 1.35 18.63 3.26
N ALA A 15 0.72 19.57 2.54
CA ALA A 15 -0.60 20.08 2.90
C ALA A 15 -1.68 18.98 2.96
N ILE A 16 -1.63 18.00 2.06
CA ILE A 16 -2.55 16.85 2.05
C ILE A 16 -2.29 15.94 3.26
N ILE A 17 -1.04 15.60 3.55
CA ILE A 17 -0.68 14.70 4.65
C ILE A 17 -0.94 15.35 6.01
N ASP A 18 -0.73 16.66 6.12
CA ASP A 18 -1.01 17.44 7.34
C ASP A 18 -2.51 17.63 7.57
N ASN A 19 -3.35 17.41 6.56
CA ASN A 19 -4.80 17.51 6.71
C ASN A 19 -5.32 16.44 7.69
N PRO A 20 -6.01 16.83 8.78
CA PRO A 20 -6.48 15.89 9.80
C PRO A 20 -7.45 14.83 9.26
N ASN A 21 -8.22 15.15 8.21
CA ASN A 21 -9.15 14.19 7.60
C ASN A 21 -8.41 13.11 6.81
N VAL A 22 -7.32 13.48 6.11
CA VAL A 22 -6.46 12.50 5.41
C VAL A 22 -5.77 11.59 6.43
N ARG A 23 -5.26 12.14 7.54
CA ARG A 23 -4.66 11.35 8.63
C ARG A 23 -5.66 10.39 9.26
N ARG A 24 -6.93 10.80 9.41
CA ARG A 24 -8.01 9.93 9.90
C ARG A 24 -8.29 8.78 8.93
N ILE A 25 -8.36 9.06 7.63
CA ILE A 25 -8.54 8.02 6.60
C ILE A 25 -7.39 7.02 6.64
N ALA A 26 -6.13 7.49 6.61
CA ALA A 26 -4.96 6.63 6.65
C ALA A 26 -4.92 5.75 7.91
N GLY A 27 -5.25 6.32 9.07
CA GLY A 27 -5.34 5.56 10.32
C GLY A 27 -6.49 4.55 10.32
N MET A 28 -7.63 4.90 9.75
CA MET A 28 -8.77 3.98 9.62
C MET A 28 -8.43 2.81 8.69
N GLN A 29 -7.77 3.07 7.56
CA GLN A 29 -7.28 2.04 6.64
C GLN A 29 -6.35 1.04 7.35
N SER A 30 -5.41 1.54 8.17
CA SER A 30 -4.55 0.69 9.00
C SER A 30 -5.35 -0.15 10.00
N LYS A 31 -6.27 0.47 10.75
CA LYS A 31 -7.13 -0.24 11.71
C LYS A 31 -7.99 -1.32 11.05
N LEU A 32 -8.52 -1.04 9.86
CA LEU A 32 -9.29 -2.00 9.09
C LEU A 32 -8.44 -3.22 8.71
N LEU A 33 -7.17 -3.01 8.33
CA LEU A 33 -6.23 -4.10 8.08
C LEU A 33 -6.05 -5.00 9.32
N HIS A 34 -5.83 -4.41 10.50
CA HIS A 34 -5.72 -5.17 11.75
C HIS A 34 -7.01 -5.88 12.15
N THR A 35 -8.17 -5.36 11.75
CA THR A 35 -9.47 -5.95 12.07
C THR A 35 -9.78 -7.15 11.16
N ILE A 36 -9.58 -6.99 9.85
CA ILE A 36 -9.95 -8.02 8.86
C ILE A 36 -8.84 -9.06 8.67
N ALA A 37 -7.58 -8.68 8.81
CA ALA A 37 -6.42 -9.55 8.62
C ALA A 37 -5.36 -9.29 9.71
N PRO A 38 -5.64 -9.64 10.99
CA PRO A 38 -4.80 -9.24 12.14
C PRO A 38 -3.34 -9.65 12.00
N LYS A 39 -3.06 -10.88 11.55
CA LYS A 39 -1.68 -11.35 11.31
C LYS A 39 -0.97 -10.51 10.25
N GLN A 40 -1.69 -10.14 9.18
CA GLN A 40 -1.16 -9.30 8.12
C GLN A 40 -0.90 -7.88 8.63
N GLY A 41 -1.83 -7.30 9.41
CA GLY A 41 -1.66 -5.99 10.04
C GLY A 41 -0.43 -5.94 10.95
N LEU A 42 -0.23 -6.97 11.78
CA LEU A 42 0.96 -7.10 12.62
C LEU A 42 2.24 -7.17 11.78
N TYR A 43 2.24 -8.00 10.73
CA TYR A 43 3.37 -8.14 9.81
C TYR A 43 3.75 -6.81 9.13
N TYR A 44 2.76 -6.01 8.72
CA TYR A 44 3.00 -4.67 8.17
C TYR A 44 3.61 -3.73 9.21
N ARG A 45 3.04 -3.69 10.41
CA ARG A 45 3.50 -2.82 11.50
C ARG A 45 4.94 -3.14 11.89
N GLU A 46 5.23 -4.41 12.20
CA GLU A 46 6.55 -4.86 12.64
C GLU A 46 7.62 -4.65 11.56
N THR A 47 7.27 -4.89 10.29
CA THR A 47 8.18 -4.62 9.17
C THR A 47 8.53 -3.13 9.10
N LEU A 48 7.53 -2.25 9.21
CA LEU A 48 7.74 -0.81 9.11
C LEU A 48 8.48 -0.25 10.34
N ASP A 49 8.21 -0.76 11.54
CA ASP A 49 8.95 -0.41 12.76
C ASP A 49 10.43 -0.77 12.63
N LYS A 50 10.75 -2.02 12.28
CA LYS A 50 12.13 -2.47 12.04
C LYS A 50 12.83 -1.64 10.97
N LEU A 51 12.13 -1.27 9.90
CA LEU A 51 12.69 -0.43 8.84
C LEU A 51 13.12 0.94 9.38
N ILE A 52 12.25 1.61 10.15
CA ILE A 52 12.51 2.94 10.69
C ILE A 52 13.60 2.91 11.78
N GLU A 53 13.60 1.89 12.62
CA GLU A 53 14.64 1.67 13.62
C GLU A 53 16.02 1.49 12.96
N SER A 54 16.08 0.72 11.87
CA SER A 54 17.34 0.46 11.14
C SER A 54 17.87 1.66 10.36
N GLN A 55 16.97 2.53 9.89
CA GLN A 55 17.26 3.63 8.98
C GLN A 55 16.52 4.88 9.48
N PRO A 56 17.03 5.54 10.54
CA PRO A 56 16.37 6.65 11.21
C PRO A 56 16.14 7.89 10.33
N GLU A 57 16.85 7.98 9.20
CA GLU A 57 16.60 9.00 8.20
C GLU A 57 15.19 8.85 7.61
N LEU A 58 14.69 7.62 7.40
CA LEU A 58 13.37 7.35 6.84
C LEU A 58 12.26 7.87 7.75
N LYS A 59 11.15 8.31 7.15
CA LYS A 59 9.97 8.80 7.87
C LYS A 59 8.74 8.08 7.38
N ARG A 60 7.82 7.73 8.29
CA ARG A 60 6.47 7.27 7.92
C ARG A 60 5.76 8.37 7.12
N ASN A 61 4.94 7.96 6.15
CA ASN A 61 4.08 8.91 5.43
C ASN A 61 3.09 9.58 6.37
N VAL A 62 2.41 8.77 7.17
CA VAL A 62 1.46 9.22 8.19
C VAL A 62 1.73 8.42 9.46
N GLN A 63 1.88 9.11 10.58
CA GLN A 63 2.31 8.49 11.85
C GLN A 63 1.39 7.34 12.31
N ASN A 64 0.10 7.40 12.02
CA ASN A 64 -0.90 6.41 12.45
C ASN A 64 -1.20 5.35 11.38
N SER A 65 -0.31 5.14 10.41
CA SER A 65 -0.47 4.13 9.37
C SER A 65 0.71 3.16 9.33
N ASP A 66 0.40 1.89 9.05
CA ASP A 66 1.33 0.78 8.91
C ASP A 66 1.72 0.51 7.44
N PHE A 67 1.16 1.28 6.51
CA PHE A 67 1.52 1.23 5.11
C PHE A 67 2.73 2.14 4.82
N ALA A 68 3.70 1.60 4.07
CA ALA A 68 4.92 2.35 3.72
C ALA A 68 4.71 3.34 2.57
N CYS A 69 3.58 3.27 1.85
CA CYS A 69 3.23 4.19 0.77
C CYS A 69 1.78 4.72 0.94
N LEU A 70 1.58 5.96 0.52
CA LEU A 70 0.28 6.60 0.37
C LEU A 70 0.26 7.36 -0.95
N SER A 71 -0.79 7.15 -1.73
CA SER A 71 -1.06 7.89 -2.97
C SER A 71 -2.41 8.57 -2.90
N VAL A 72 -2.47 9.78 -3.46
CA VAL A 72 -3.72 10.52 -3.64
C VAL A 72 -3.94 10.69 -5.12
N ASN A 73 -4.98 10.04 -5.63
CA ASN A 73 -5.40 10.20 -7.01
C ASN A 73 -6.28 11.44 -7.08
N LEU A 74 -5.68 12.55 -7.50
CA LEU A 74 -6.35 13.83 -7.65
C LEU A 74 -7.32 13.77 -8.84
N GLY A 75 -8.55 14.24 -8.63
CA GLY A 75 -9.62 14.19 -9.62
C GLY A 75 -9.57 15.38 -10.60
N PRO A 76 -10.73 15.81 -11.15
CA PRO A 76 -12.08 15.46 -10.70
C PRO A 76 -12.59 14.11 -11.20
N HIS A 77 -11.99 13.48 -12.21
CA HIS A 77 -12.49 12.22 -12.80
C HIS A 77 -11.44 11.11 -12.66
N THR A 78 -11.16 10.69 -11.43
CA THR A 78 -10.14 9.66 -11.17
C THR A 78 -10.53 8.33 -11.78
N ILE A 79 -9.82 7.93 -12.84
CA ILE A 79 -9.94 6.65 -13.50
C ILE A 79 -8.68 5.82 -13.27
N CYS A 80 -8.88 4.55 -13.02
CA CYS A 80 -7.89 3.51 -12.86
C CYS A 80 -8.09 2.53 -14.01
N VAL A 81 -7.12 2.49 -14.92
CA VAL A 81 -7.08 1.51 -16.01
C VAL A 81 -6.71 0.15 -15.42
N ASP A 82 -7.20 -0.91 -16.04
CA ASP A 82 -6.91 -2.30 -15.69
C ASP A 82 -5.41 -2.56 -15.51
N HIS A 83 -5.04 -2.96 -14.28
CA HIS A 83 -3.69 -3.34 -13.92
C HIS A 83 -3.66 -4.18 -12.65
N THR A 84 -2.46 -4.69 -12.33
CA THR A 84 -2.08 -5.18 -11.00
C THR A 84 -0.99 -4.29 -10.43
N ASP A 85 -0.96 -4.10 -9.11
CA ASP A 85 0.18 -3.49 -8.44
C ASP A 85 1.27 -4.54 -8.19
N CYS A 86 1.90 -5.02 -9.26
CA CYS A 86 2.81 -6.18 -9.22
C CYS A 86 4.04 -6.02 -8.31
N VAL A 87 4.35 -4.79 -7.89
CA VAL A 87 5.45 -4.48 -6.97
C VAL A 87 5.04 -4.57 -5.49
N ASN A 88 3.74 -4.60 -5.18
CA ASN A 88 3.23 -4.74 -3.83
C ASN A 88 3.45 -6.15 -3.29
N LEU A 89 3.37 -6.32 -1.98
CA LEU A 89 3.46 -7.64 -1.35
C LEU A 89 2.36 -8.54 -1.93
N ALA A 90 2.74 -9.69 -2.50
CA ALA A 90 1.81 -10.60 -3.18
C ALA A 90 0.68 -11.07 -2.25
N THR A 91 1.00 -11.45 -1.01
CA THR A 91 0.01 -11.82 0.02
C THR A 91 -0.58 -10.61 0.74
N GLY A 92 -0.16 -9.41 0.36
CA GLY A 92 -0.53 -8.16 0.99
C GLY A 92 -1.93 -7.69 0.62
N LEU A 93 -2.41 -6.74 1.40
CA LEU A 93 -3.61 -5.98 1.10
C LEU A 93 -3.22 -4.52 0.87
N CYS A 94 -3.97 -3.86 0.00
CA CYS A 94 -3.89 -2.44 -0.25
C CYS A 94 -5.24 -1.82 0.09
N ALA A 95 -5.21 -0.68 0.75
CA ALA A 95 -6.40 0.04 1.15
C ALA A 95 -6.74 1.11 0.11
N ILE A 96 -8.00 1.19 -0.27
CA ILE A 96 -8.52 2.22 -1.18
C ILE A 96 -9.70 2.88 -0.47
N THR A 97 -9.71 4.20 -0.43
CA THR A 97 -10.88 4.99 -0.01
C THR A 97 -11.34 5.85 -1.18
N ALA A 98 -12.58 5.64 -1.64
CA ALA A 98 -13.20 6.51 -2.64
C ALA A 98 -13.72 7.79 -1.96
N LEU A 99 -13.58 8.93 -2.63
CA LEU A 99 -14.00 10.24 -2.15
C LEU A 99 -14.59 11.04 -3.32
N GLY A 100 -15.23 12.17 -3.01
CA GLY A 100 -15.87 13.05 -3.99
C GLY A 100 -17.40 12.99 -3.86
N ASN A 101 -18.08 13.43 -4.92
CA ASN A 101 -19.53 13.47 -5.01
C ASN A 101 -19.97 12.86 -6.33
N PHE A 102 -20.41 11.61 -6.29
CA PHE A 102 -20.87 10.84 -7.44
C PHE A 102 -21.93 9.82 -7.02
N ASP A 103 -22.81 9.43 -7.95
CA ASP A 103 -23.82 8.38 -7.75
C ASP A 103 -23.17 7.00 -7.94
N PRO A 104 -22.96 6.24 -6.85
CA PRO A 104 -22.27 4.95 -6.90
C PRO A 104 -23.07 3.83 -7.54
N LYS A 105 -24.32 4.10 -7.96
CA LYS A 105 -25.13 3.18 -8.77
C LYS A 105 -24.97 3.41 -10.27
N LYS A 106 -24.35 4.53 -10.66
CA LYS A 106 -24.21 4.96 -12.06
C LYS A 106 -22.77 5.05 -12.53
N GLY A 107 -21.79 4.94 -11.65
CA GLY A 107 -20.39 5.08 -11.99
C GLY A 107 -19.46 4.90 -10.79
N GLY A 108 -18.15 4.98 -11.04
CA GLY A 108 -17.14 4.89 -9.97
C GLY A 108 -16.97 3.50 -9.36
N HIS A 109 -17.67 2.48 -9.88
CA HIS A 109 -17.60 1.09 -9.45
C HIS A 109 -16.17 0.55 -9.50
N LEU A 110 -15.83 -0.34 -8.57
CA LEU A 110 -14.57 -1.09 -8.58
C LEU A 110 -14.78 -2.41 -9.31
N ILE A 111 -13.87 -2.75 -10.23
CA ILE A 111 -13.88 -4.04 -10.93
C ILE A 111 -12.73 -4.88 -10.39
N LEU A 112 -13.02 -6.14 -10.05
CA LEU A 112 -12.06 -7.19 -9.72
C LEU A 112 -12.17 -8.28 -10.78
N TRP A 113 -11.26 -8.29 -11.74
CA TRP A 113 -11.43 -9.00 -13.01
C TRP A 113 -11.42 -10.53 -12.85
N GLU A 114 -10.47 -11.10 -12.10
CA GLU A 114 -10.38 -12.54 -11.88
C GLU A 114 -11.57 -13.08 -11.07
N LEU A 115 -12.15 -12.25 -10.21
CA LEU A 115 -13.35 -12.60 -9.44
C LEU A 115 -14.63 -12.43 -10.27
N ARG A 116 -14.57 -11.80 -11.44
CA ARG A 116 -15.72 -11.40 -12.26
C ARG A 116 -16.73 -10.57 -11.46
N LEU A 117 -16.23 -9.70 -10.59
CA LEU A 117 -17.04 -8.85 -9.72
C LEU A 117 -16.91 -7.39 -10.12
N MET A 118 -18.06 -6.72 -10.12
CA MET A 118 -18.18 -5.27 -10.24
C MET A 118 -18.96 -4.78 -9.03
N LEU A 119 -18.32 -3.95 -8.21
CA LEU A 119 -18.81 -3.56 -6.91
C LEU A 119 -19.17 -2.08 -6.90
N GLU A 120 -20.36 -1.75 -6.42
CA GLU A 120 -20.70 -0.39 -6.04
C GLU A 120 -19.70 0.08 -4.97
N PHE A 121 -18.96 1.14 -5.26
CA PHE A 121 -17.91 1.63 -4.38
C PHE A 121 -18.13 3.12 -4.03
N PRO A 122 -18.95 3.40 -3.01
CA PRO A 122 -19.47 4.74 -2.76
C PRO A 122 -18.45 5.72 -2.20
N PRO A 123 -18.68 7.05 -2.37
CA PRO A 123 -17.89 8.06 -1.69
C PRO A 123 -17.86 7.82 -0.18
N GLY A 124 -16.68 7.89 0.42
CA GLY A 124 -16.44 7.61 1.84
C GLY A 124 -16.18 6.14 2.17
N ALA A 125 -16.49 5.20 1.27
CA ALA A 125 -16.21 3.78 1.51
C ALA A 125 -14.72 3.45 1.37
N THR A 126 -14.31 2.44 2.13
CA THR A 126 -12.95 1.91 2.12
C THR A 126 -12.96 0.41 1.89
N MET A 127 -12.07 -0.07 1.03
CA MET A 127 -11.90 -1.48 0.73
C MET A 127 -10.44 -1.89 0.84
N LEU A 128 -10.21 -3.11 1.33
CA LEU A 128 -8.91 -3.78 1.27
C LEU A 128 -8.94 -4.78 0.12
N ILE A 129 -7.97 -4.70 -0.79
CA ILE A 129 -7.86 -5.64 -1.92
C ILE A 129 -6.44 -6.22 -2.02
N PRO A 130 -6.28 -7.48 -2.46
CA PRO A 130 -4.98 -8.04 -2.80
C PRO A 130 -4.52 -7.54 -4.19
N SER A 131 -4.17 -6.26 -4.28
CA SER A 131 -3.98 -5.58 -5.57
C SER A 131 -2.78 -6.06 -6.40
N ALA A 132 -1.85 -6.79 -5.77
CA ALA A 132 -0.75 -7.47 -6.45
C ALA A 132 -1.20 -8.73 -7.20
N LEU A 133 -2.29 -9.37 -6.77
CA LEU A 133 -2.79 -10.64 -7.31
C LEU A 133 -4.03 -10.48 -8.17
N LEU A 134 -4.90 -9.52 -7.82
CA LEU A 134 -6.14 -9.28 -8.55
C LEU A 134 -5.98 -8.06 -9.46
N ARG A 135 -6.22 -8.28 -10.75
CA ARG A 135 -6.38 -7.19 -11.69
C ARG A 135 -7.61 -6.40 -11.30
N HIS A 136 -7.44 -5.09 -11.29
CA HIS A 136 -8.49 -4.18 -10.88
C HIS A 136 -8.48 -2.89 -11.69
N SER A 137 -9.66 -2.28 -11.77
CA SER A 137 -9.89 -1.01 -12.42
C SER A 137 -11.10 -0.32 -11.79
N ASN A 138 -11.42 0.90 -12.21
CA ASN A 138 -12.69 1.51 -11.89
C ASN A 138 -13.42 2.00 -13.15
N VAL A 139 -14.74 2.19 -13.02
CA VAL A 139 -15.57 2.72 -14.10
C VAL A 139 -15.63 4.25 -14.00
N PRO A 140 -15.67 4.98 -15.14
CA PRO A 140 -15.93 6.41 -15.13
C PRO A 140 -17.20 6.79 -14.35
N ILE A 141 -17.21 8.01 -13.84
CA ILE A 141 -18.37 8.66 -13.23
C ILE A 141 -19.15 9.46 -14.28
N GLN A 142 -20.35 9.92 -13.94
CA GLN A 142 -21.20 10.71 -14.83
C GLN A 142 -20.63 12.13 -15.05
N PRO A 143 -21.03 12.82 -16.14
CA PRO A 143 -20.65 14.21 -16.34
C PRO A 143 -21.06 15.09 -15.15
N LYS A 144 -20.17 16.02 -14.74
CA LYS A 144 -20.35 16.95 -13.60
C LYS A 144 -20.27 16.30 -12.21
N GLU A 145 -19.98 15.01 -12.12
CA GLU A 145 -19.62 14.37 -10.86
C GLU A 145 -18.12 14.52 -10.58
N GLU A 146 -17.72 14.27 -9.33
CA GLU A 146 -16.31 14.28 -8.94
C GLU A 146 -15.95 13.02 -8.16
N ARG A 147 -14.80 12.44 -8.48
CA ARG A 147 -14.21 11.31 -7.78
C ARG A 147 -12.71 11.51 -7.62
N VAL A 148 -12.28 11.40 -6.37
CA VAL A 148 -10.86 11.30 -5.97
C VAL A 148 -10.68 10.03 -5.13
N SER A 149 -9.45 9.62 -4.89
CA SER A 149 -9.23 8.49 -3.97
C SER A 149 -7.90 8.60 -3.23
N ILE A 150 -7.88 8.00 -2.04
CA ILE A 150 -6.67 7.83 -1.23
C ILE A 150 -6.38 6.33 -1.15
N THR A 151 -5.16 5.95 -1.49
CA THR A 151 -4.73 4.56 -1.46
C THR A 151 -3.50 4.38 -0.59
N GLN A 152 -3.44 3.28 0.15
CA GLN A 152 -2.27 2.90 0.93
C GLN A 152 -1.85 1.47 0.63
N TYR A 153 -0.53 1.28 0.50
CA TYR A 153 0.07 0.02 0.06
C TYR A 153 1.52 -0.05 0.52
N THR A 154 2.13 -1.23 0.40
CA THR A 154 3.53 -1.46 0.73
C THR A 154 4.15 -2.38 -0.32
N ALA A 155 5.27 -1.94 -0.91
CA ALA A 155 6.03 -2.74 -1.88
C ALA A 155 6.56 -4.02 -1.22
N GLY A 156 6.46 -5.16 -1.91
CA GLY A 156 6.98 -6.46 -1.44
C GLY A 156 8.49 -6.43 -1.17
N GLY A 157 9.22 -5.58 -1.91
CA GLY A 157 10.65 -5.38 -1.71
C GLY A 157 11.02 -4.83 -0.33
N ILE A 158 10.14 -4.08 0.34
CA ILE A 158 10.37 -3.55 1.68
C ILE A 158 10.38 -4.69 2.70
N PHE A 159 9.40 -5.59 2.64
CA PHE A 159 9.33 -6.76 3.50
C PHE A 159 10.57 -7.63 3.34
N ARG A 160 10.92 -7.97 2.09
CA ARG A 160 12.11 -8.77 1.78
C ARG A 160 13.41 -8.10 2.26
N TRP A 161 13.52 -6.78 2.17
CA TRP A 161 14.69 -6.05 2.67
C TRP A 161 14.86 -6.22 4.18
N VAL A 162 13.77 -6.08 4.95
CA VAL A 162 13.77 -6.24 6.40
C VAL A 162 14.07 -7.70 6.78
N GLU A 163 13.45 -8.67 6.12
CA GLU A 163 13.67 -10.11 6.37
C GLU A 163 15.10 -10.56 6.05
N ASN A 164 15.73 -9.94 5.06
CA ASN A 164 17.14 -10.18 4.73
C ASN A 164 18.12 -9.49 5.69
N GLY A 165 17.64 -8.89 6.79
CA GLY A 165 18.47 -8.17 7.75
C GLY A 165 19.07 -6.90 7.15
N PHE A 166 18.28 -6.17 6.34
CA PHE A 166 18.66 -4.92 5.67
C PHE A 166 19.81 -5.09 4.67
N ARG A 167 19.72 -6.14 3.86
CA ARG A 167 20.72 -6.50 2.84
C ARG A 167 20.06 -6.84 1.52
N ARG A 168 20.81 -6.68 0.42
CA ARG A 168 20.32 -7.06 -0.90
C ARG A 168 20.10 -8.56 -0.93
N ASN A 169 19.16 -8.99 -1.76
CA ASN A 169 18.80 -10.41 -1.85
C ASN A 169 19.99 -11.30 -2.24
N LEU A 170 20.86 -10.80 -3.11
CA LEU A 170 22.08 -11.50 -3.51
C LEU A 170 23.03 -11.72 -2.33
N ASP A 171 23.27 -10.67 -1.53
CA ASP A 171 24.16 -10.74 -0.36
C ASP A 171 23.63 -11.70 0.71
N TYR A 172 22.31 -11.73 0.91
CA TYR A 172 21.66 -12.66 1.84
C TYR A 172 21.83 -14.12 1.40
N ILE A 173 21.54 -14.42 0.13
CA ILE A 173 21.66 -15.77 -0.43
C ILE A 173 23.11 -16.27 -0.33
N ASP A 174 24.09 -15.43 -0.65
CA ASP A 174 25.50 -15.78 -0.56
C ASP A 174 25.94 -16.09 0.88
N ALA A 175 25.43 -15.34 1.87
CA ALA A 175 25.70 -15.61 3.28
C ALA A 175 25.11 -16.95 3.75
N VAL A 176 23.87 -17.27 3.36
CA VAL A 176 23.22 -18.55 3.71
C VAL A 176 23.95 -19.74 3.09
N LYS A 177 24.39 -19.62 1.83
CA LYS A 177 25.19 -20.67 1.16
C LYS A 177 26.52 -20.93 1.87
N LYS A 178 27.23 -19.88 2.30
CA LYS A 178 28.47 -20.02 3.07
C LYS A 178 28.24 -20.73 4.42
N ASN A 179 27.16 -20.40 5.11
CA ASN A 179 26.83 -21.03 6.40
C ASN A 179 26.36 -22.49 6.28
N THR A 180 25.78 -22.88 5.14
CA THR A 180 25.31 -24.26 4.90
C THR A 180 26.42 -25.19 4.40
N HIS A 181 27.49 -24.67 3.80
CA HIS A 181 28.66 -25.45 3.38
C HIS A 181 29.80 -25.52 4.40
N GLY A 182 29.75 -24.70 5.47
CA GLY A 182 30.73 -24.75 6.57
C GLY A 182 30.36 -25.66 7.75
N GLY A 183 29.26 -26.42 7.67
CA GLY A 183 28.70 -27.21 8.78
C GLY A 183 28.97 -28.72 8.74
N VAL A 184 29.83 -29.21 7.84
CA VAL A 184 30.17 -30.64 7.75
C VAL A 184 31.67 -30.85 7.99
N GLU A 185 32.20 -30.33 9.09
CA GLU A 185 33.49 -30.75 9.63
C GLU A 185 33.35 -30.90 11.15
N GLY A 186 33.24 -32.15 11.63
CA GLY A 186 33.35 -32.45 13.06
C GLY A 186 32.28 -33.37 13.64
N ILE A 187 32.21 -34.61 13.15
CA ILE A 187 31.93 -35.75 14.03
C ILE A 187 33.00 -36.81 13.69
N GLN A 188 34.05 -36.86 14.51
CA GLN A 188 34.90 -38.04 14.70
C GLN A 188 34.39 -38.81 15.90
#